data_AF-A0A2T3JJX3-F1
#
_entry.id   AF-A0A2T3JJX3-F1
#
_cell.length_a   1.000
_cell.length_b   1.000
_cell.length_c   1.000
_cell.angle_alpha   90.00
_cell.angle_beta   90.00
_cell.angle_gamma   90.00
#
_symmetry.space_group_name_H-M   'P 1'
#
loop_
_entity.id
_entity.type
_entity.pdbx_description
1 polymer ?
#
loop_
_entity_poly.entity_id
_entity_poly.type
_entity_poly.pdbx_seq_one_letter_code
_entity_poly.pdbx_strand_id
1 'polypeptide(L)'
;MYTNVIINSAIPLCTNHQSTIQQNFFQFIDEHIHLHDDADFFATLVTARIETINHLMPYQTDNLYQCITSDYAQTINGIVPLDNLALYYIEIEKQAITLFGNILSCWAEYERYRVFQQVIKHPLTKNNTPQMVDNNKKITEVVTQIEDDKRLFITPYYDLPMTLSNAIALKTIENFVKKKHCYEFLYFLALSTNGEYVIHYQCTTLFPTLITTAHL
;
A
#
# COMPACT_ATOMS: atom_id res chain seq x y z
N MET A 1 -18.32 15.91 -19.81
CA MET A 1 -19.19 16.23 -18.66
C MET A 1 -18.79 15.30 -17.52
N TYR A 2 -17.90 15.73 -16.64
CA TYR A 2 -17.43 14.96 -15.49
C TYR A 2 -17.57 15.82 -14.24
N THR A 3 -18.82 15.99 -13.82
CA THR A 3 -19.16 16.61 -12.54
C THR A 3 -20.48 15.99 -12.13
N ASN A 4 -20.44 15.25 -11.03
CA ASN A 4 -21.53 14.63 -10.27
C ASN A 4 -21.32 13.14 -10.05
N VAL A 5 -20.42 12.81 -9.13
CA VAL A 5 -20.62 11.66 -8.26
C VAL A 5 -20.56 12.22 -6.84
N ILE A 6 -21.43 11.74 -5.97
CA ILE A 6 -21.62 12.09 -4.55
C ILE A 6 -22.69 13.17 -4.31
N ILE A 7 -23.97 12.78 -4.44
CA ILE A 7 -25.02 13.22 -3.51
C ILE A 7 -25.95 12.03 -3.22
N ASN A 8 -26.14 11.77 -1.92
CA ASN A 8 -27.16 10.95 -1.25
C ASN A 8 -27.02 9.41 -1.20
N SER A 9 -26.67 8.92 -0.02
CA SER A 9 -27.65 8.26 0.87
C SER A 9 -27.13 8.21 2.31
N ALA A 10 -27.99 8.59 3.26
CA ALA A 10 -27.72 8.81 4.67
C ALA A 10 -27.37 7.53 5.46
N ILE A 11 -26.45 7.66 6.44
CA ILE A 11 -26.27 6.94 7.73
C ILE A 11 -25.04 7.61 8.45
N PRO A 12 -25.00 7.70 9.79
CA PRO A 12 -24.62 8.92 10.50
C PRO A 12 -23.10 9.19 10.69
N LEU A 13 -22.79 10.48 10.77
CA LEU A 13 -21.49 11.10 11.05
C LEU A 13 -21.00 10.84 12.47
N CYS A 14 -19.78 10.30 12.60
CA CYS A 14 -18.61 10.98 13.17
C CYS A 14 -17.44 9.99 13.27
N THR A 15 -16.27 10.38 12.75
CA THR A 15 -15.03 9.60 12.46
C THR A 15 -14.96 8.84 11.12
N ASN A 16 -16.09 8.46 10.50
CA ASN A 16 -16.11 7.58 9.32
C ASN A 16 -16.15 8.26 7.94
N HIS A 17 -16.34 9.58 7.83
CA HIS A 17 -16.59 10.18 6.51
C HIS A 17 -15.33 10.22 5.63
N GLN A 18 -14.19 10.61 6.19
CA GLN A 18 -12.93 10.68 5.45
C GLN A 18 -12.41 9.29 5.07
N SER A 19 -12.54 8.30 5.96
CA SER A 19 -12.18 6.91 5.65
C SER A 19 -13.08 6.32 4.56
N THR A 20 -14.37 6.66 4.54
CA THR A 20 -15.30 6.23 3.48
C THR A 20 -14.92 6.85 2.12
N ILE A 21 -14.60 8.15 2.08
CA ILE A 21 -14.18 8.81 0.83
C ILE A 21 -12.88 8.21 0.31
N GLN A 22 -11.89 7.98 1.18
CA GLN A 22 -10.63 7.33 0.81
C GLN A 22 -10.85 5.91 0.26
N GLN A 23 -11.73 5.13 0.88
CA GLN A 23 -12.08 3.78 0.40
C GLN A 23 -12.76 3.81 -0.97
N ASN A 24 -13.72 4.73 -1.17
CA ASN A 24 -14.38 4.90 -2.46
C ASN A 24 -13.40 5.30 -3.55
N PHE A 25 -12.43 6.17 -3.21
CA PHE A 25 -11.37 6.57 -4.12
C PHE A 25 -10.48 5.38 -4.51
N PHE A 26 -10.08 4.54 -3.56
CA PHE A 26 -9.33 3.32 -3.87
C PHE A 26 -10.13 2.32 -4.70
N GLN A 27 -11.43 2.15 -4.43
CA GLN A 27 -12.28 1.31 -5.25
C GLN A 27 -12.35 1.81 -6.69
N PHE A 28 -12.51 3.13 -6.89
CA PHE A 28 -12.47 3.74 -8.22
C PHE A 28 -11.16 3.46 -8.96
N ILE A 29 -10.02 3.59 -8.27
CA ILE A 29 -8.70 3.27 -8.85
C ILE A 29 -8.60 1.78 -9.21
N ASP A 30 -9.04 0.89 -8.32
CA ASP A 30 -9.00 -0.57 -8.55
C ASP A 30 -9.83 -0.97 -9.78
N GLU A 31 -11.03 -0.39 -9.92
CA GLU A 31 -11.90 -0.57 -11.08
C GLU A 31 -11.23 -0.04 -12.36
N HIS A 32 -10.59 1.14 -12.29
CA HIS A 32 -9.88 1.71 -13.42
C HIS A 32 -8.71 0.84 -13.89
N ILE A 33 -7.87 0.40 -12.96
CA ILE A 33 -6.72 -0.49 -13.22
C ILE A 33 -7.20 -1.78 -13.87
N HIS A 34 -8.26 -2.39 -13.35
CA HIS A 34 -8.79 -3.64 -13.89
C HIS A 34 -9.39 -3.48 -15.30
N LEU A 35 -10.11 -2.39 -15.56
CA LEU A 35 -10.73 -2.12 -16.85
C LEU A 35 -9.72 -1.84 -17.97
N HIS A 36 -8.56 -1.29 -17.64
CA HIS A 36 -7.55 -0.87 -18.62
C HIS A 36 -6.28 -1.74 -18.61
N ASP A 37 -6.23 -2.78 -17.77
CA ASP A 37 -5.03 -3.63 -17.55
C ASP A 37 -3.78 -2.82 -17.18
N ASP A 38 -3.96 -1.76 -16.38
CA ASP A 38 -2.90 -0.81 -16.00
C ASP A 38 -2.30 -1.18 -14.65
N ALA A 39 -1.62 -2.33 -14.59
CA ALA A 39 -1.01 -2.84 -13.36
C ALA A 39 0.05 -1.89 -12.75
N ASP A 40 0.66 -1.05 -13.60
CA ASP A 40 1.71 -0.10 -13.22
C ASP A 40 1.17 1.32 -13.01
N PHE A 41 -0.15 1.50 -12.87
CA PHE A 41 -0.82 2.81 -12.79
C PHE A 41 -0.11 3.85 -11.92
N PHE A 42 0.19 3.50 -10.66
CA PHE A 42 0.85 4.42 -9.73
C PHE A 42 2.33 4.64 -10.08
N ALA A 43 3.03 3.60 -10.55
CA ALA A 43 4.41 3.72 -10.99
C ALA A 43 4.51 4.67 -12.18
N THR A 44 3.61 4.56 -13.16
CA THR A 44 3.49 5.48 -14.30
C THR A 44 3.22 6.91 -13.85
N LEU A 45 2.22 7.10 -12.97
CA LEU A 45 1.85 8.43 -12.44
C LEU A 45 3.02 9.09 -11.70
N VAL A 46 3.67 8.37 -10.80
CA VAL A 46 4.79 8.88 -10.00
C VAL A 46 5.99 9.18 -10.91
N THR A 47 6.33 8.27 -11.83
CA THR A 47 7.46 8.45 -12.76
C THR A 47 7.26 9.71 -13.60
N ALA A 48 6.09 9.88 -14.21
CA ALA A 48 5.80 11.08 -15.01
C ALA A 48 5.88 12.37 -14.19
N ARG A 49 5.45 12.34 -12.92
CA ARG A 49 5.57 13.52 -12.05
C ARG A 49 7.03 13.82 -11.71
N ILE A 50 7.83 12.80 -11.40
CA ILE A 50 9.27 12.96 -11.14
C ILE A 50 9.99 13.52 -12.37
N GLU A 51 9.68 13.01 -13.56
CA GLU A 51 10.22 13.54 -14.82
C GLU A 51 9.84 15.00 -15.03
N THR A 52 8.58 15.37 -14.76
CA THR A 52 8.11 16.76 -14.84
C THR A 52 8.86 17.67 -13.86
N ILE A 53 9.04 17.22 -12.60
CA ILE A 53 9.81 17.95 -11.59
C ILE A 53 11.25 18.14 -12.06
N ASN A 54 11.92 17.07 -12.48
CA ASN A 54 13.32 17.08 -12.89
C ASN A 54 13.57 17.90 -14.15
N HIS A 55 12.61 17.92 -15.08
CA HIS A 55 12.70 18.74 -16.29
C HIS A 55 12.69 20.23 -15.95
N LEU A 56 11.84 20.65 -15.01
CA LEU A 56 11.68 22.06 -14.66
C LEU A 56 12.68 22.54 -13.60
N MET A 57 13.11 21.65 -12.71
CA MET A 57 14.12 21.90 -11.69
C MET A 57 14.95 20.63 -11.47
N PRO A 58 16.12 20.50 -12.13
CA PRO A 58 17.00 19.34 -11.96
C PRO A 58 17.51 19.26 -10.52
N TYR A 59 16.76 18.57 -9.66
CA TYR A 59 17.08 18.39 -8.25
C TYR A 59 17.63 16.98 -8.06
N GLN A 60 18.85 16.87 -7.54
CA GLN A 60 19.53 15.59 -7.36
C GLN A 60 19.19 15.01 -5.98
N THR A 61 18.13 14.20 -5.90
CA THR A 61 17.91 13.30 -4.77
C THR A 61 17.37 11.98 -5.28
N ASP A 62 17.90 10.88 -4.75
CA ASP A 62 17.37 9.54 -4.98
C ASP A 62 16.18 9.23 -4.06
N ASN A 63 15.87 10.14 -3.12
CA ASN A 63 14.73 10.00 -2.21
C ASN A 63 13.47 10.62 -2.83
N LEU A 64 12.54 9.77 -3.26
CA LEU A 64 11.27 10.15 -3.89
C LEU A 64 10.44 11.06 -3.01
N TYR A 65 10.43 10.81 -1.69
CA TYR A 65 9.66 11.64 -0.76
C TYR A 65 10.17 13.08 -0.77
N GLN A 66 11.49 13.28 -0.62
CA GLN A 66 12.10 14.60 -0.68
C GLN A 66 11.87 15.28 -2.04
N CYS A 67 11.93 14.53 -3.14
CA CYS A 67 11.65 15.08 -4.47
C CYS A 67 10.21 15.63 -4.56
N ILE A 68 9.22 14.80 -4.23
CA ILE A 68 7.79 15.13 -4.36
C ILE A 68 7.31 16.15 -3.33
N THR A 69 7.91 16.19 -2.13
CA THR A 69 7.53 17.14 -1.09
C THR A 69 8.39 18.40 -1.06
N SER A 70 9.33 18.59 -1.98
CA SER A 70 10.11 19.83 -2.07
C SER A 70 9.19 21.04 -2.28
N ASP A 71 9.60 22.22 -1.79
CA ASP A 71 8.81 23.45 -1.92
C ASP A 71 8.41 23.72 -3.38
N TYR A 72 9.34 23.47 -4.30
CA TYR A 72 9.09 23.59 -5.73
C TYR A 72 8.05 22.58 -6.23
N ALA A 73 8.23 21.28 -5.94
CA ALA A 73 7.29 20.24 -6.38
C ALA A 73 5.87 20.52 -5.87
N GLN A 74 5.72 21.01 -4.64
CA GLN A 74 4.42 21.39 -4.09
C GLN A 74 3.71 22.49 -4.89
N THR A 75 4.44 23.37 -5.59
CA THR A 75 3.82 24.40 -6.45
C THR A 75 3.30 23.86 -7.78
N ILE A 76 3.70 22.66 -8.18
CA ILE A 76 3.34 22.08 -9.49
C ILE A 76 2.53 20.78 -9.41
N ASN A 77 2.64 20.01 -8.33
CA ASN A 77 1.91 18.77 -8.12
C ASN A 77 0.39 19.00 -8.22
N GLY A 78 -0.30 18.23 -9.07
CA GLY A 78 -1.74 18.39 -9.29
C GLY A 78 -2.14 19.67 -10.03
N ILE A 79 -1.20 20.48 -10.50
CA ILE A 79 -1.46 21.74 -11.22
C ILE A 79 -0.90 21.67 -12.64
N VAL A 80 0.39 21.36 -12.78
CA VAL A 80 1.06 21.27 -14.08
C VAL A 80 0.73 19.91 -14.71
N PRO A 81 0.23 19.88 -15.97
CA PRO A 81 -0.03 18.63 -16.67
C PRO A 81 1.16 17.67 -16.70
N LEU A 82 0.87 16.37 -16.76
CA LEU A 82 1.88 15.33 -16.93
C LEU A 82 2.03 15.07 -18.43
N ASP A 83 3.20 15.38 -18.97
CA ASP A 83 3.47 15.18 -20.39
C ASP A 83 3.25 13.71 -20.77
N ASN A 84 2.63 13.48 -21.93
CA ASN A 84 2.34 12.14 -22.48
C ASN A 84 1.35 11.27 -21.67
N LEU A 85 0.75 11.78 -20.59
CA LEU A 85 -0.32 11.10 -19.88
C LEU A 85 -1.69 11.74 -20.15
N ALA A 86 -2.73 10.92 -20.08
CA ALA A 86 -4.10 11.40 -20.22
C ALA A 86 -4.50 12.31 -19.06
N LEU A 87 -5.39 13.28 -19.34
CA LEU A 87 -5.80 14.31 -18.37
C LEU A 87 -6.42 13.75 -17.07
N TYR A 88 -6.91 12.52 -17.04
CA TYR A 88 -7.45 11.96 -15.81
C TYR A 88 -6.36 11.69 -14.76
N TYR A 89 -5.10 11.46 -15.15
CA TYR A 89 -4.00 11.25 -14.20
C TYR A 89 -3.79 12.47 -13.30
N ILE A 90 -3.93 13.70 -13.83
CA ILE A 90 -3.81 14.90 -13.00
C ILE A 90 -5.01 15.08 -12.06
N GLU A 91 -6.21 14.65 -12.46
CA GLU A 91 -7.38 14.66 -11.56
C GLU A 91 -7.25 13.62 -10.44
N ILE A 92 -6.63 12.47 -10.73
CA ILE A 92 -6.29 11.48 -9.70
C ILE A 92 -5.20 12.01 -8.77
N GLU A 93 -4.17 12.65 -9.30
CA GLU A 93 -3.12 13.30 -8.49
C GLU A 93 -3.69 14.36 -7.54
N LYS A 94 -4.58 15.23 -8.02
CA LYS A 94 -5.26 16.23 -7.18
C LYS A 94 -6.03 15.58 -6.03
N GLN A 95 -6.76 14.51 -6.30
CA GLN A 95 -7.48 13.77 -5.28
C GLN A 95 -6.52 13.07 -4.30
N ALA A 96 -5.44 12.47 -4.80
CA ALA A 96 -4.39 11.87 -3.98
C ALA A 96 -3.77 12.88 -3.01
N ILE A 97 -3.44 14.09 -3.48
CA ILE A 97 -2.93 15.18 -2.64
C ILE A 97 -3.98 15.60 -1.61
N THR A 98 -5.22 15.80 -2.03
CA THR A 98 -6.31 16.26 -1.14
C THR A 98 -6.60 15.24 -0.03
N LEU A 99 -6.58 13.95 -0.34
CA LEU A 99 -6.99 12.89 0.58
C LEU A 99 -5.84 12.32 1.41
N PHE A 100 -4.61 12.36 0.90
CA PHE A 100 -3.44 11.68 1.50
C PHE A 100 -2.19 12.56 1.62
N GLY A 101 -2.28 13.83 1.20
CA GLY A 101 -1.20 14.82 1.27
C GLY A 101 -0.25 14.80 0.07
N ASN A 102 0.00 13.64 -0.53
CA ASN A 102 0.78 13.51 -1.76
C ASN A 102 0.52 12.16 -2.46
N ILE A 103 1.00 12.01 -3.70
CA ILE A 103 0.81 10.80 -4.52
C ILE A 103 1.51 9.55 -3.95
N LEU A 104 2.66 9.71 -3.29
CA LEU A 104 3.39 8.57 -2.71
C LEU A 104 2.66 8.00 -1.49
N SER A 105 2.16 8.86 -0.61
CA SER A 105 1.30 8.48 0.52
C SER A 105 0.03 7.81 0.05
N CYS A 106 -0.58 8.32 -1.03
CA CYS A 106 -1.74 7.69 -1.64
C CYS A 106 -1.42 6.29 -2.16
N TRP A 107 -0.32 6.11 -2.89
CA TRP A 107 0.11 4.80 -3.38
C TRP A 107 0.38 3.81 -2.23
N ALA A 108 1.07 4.25 -1.18
CA ALA A 108 1.32 3.40 -0.01
C ALA A 108 0.03 2.93 0.68
N GLU A 109 -0.95 3.83 0.84
CA GLU A 109 -2.26 3.47 1.40
C GLU A 109 -3.08 2.59 0.43
N TYR A 110 -2.92 2.76 -0.88
CA TYR A 110 -3.54 1.88 -1.88
C TYR A 110 -2.97 0.46 -1.82
N GLU A 111 -1.65 0.28 -1.73
CA GLU A 111 -1.05 -1.05 -1.59
C GLU A 111 -1.49 -1.73 -0.28
N ARG A 112 -1.57 -0.96 0.80
CA ARG A 112 -2.13 -1.42 2.08
C ARG A 112 -3.58 -1.86 1.92
N TYR A 113 -4.40 -1.06 1.22
CA TYR A 113 -5.78 -1.40 0.89
C TYR A 113 -5.86 -2.70 0.08
N ARG A 114 -5.00 -2.89 -0.93
CA ARG A 114 -4.96 -4.12 -1.73
C ARG A 114 -4.67 -5.36 -0.88
N VAL A 115 -3.70 -5.29 0.02
CA VAL A 115 -3.41 -6.38 0.96
C VAL A 115 -4.67 -6.72 1.79
N PHE A 116 -5.37 -5.71 2.31
CA PHE A 116 -6.60 -5.94 3.07
C PHE A 116 -7.70 -6.57 2.22
N GLN A 117 -7.90 -6.09 0.98
CA GLN A 117 -8.90 -6.65 0.07
C GLN A 117 -8.62 -8.11 -0.26
N GLN A 118 -7.36 -8.50 -0.45
CA GLN A 118 -7.01 -9.90 -0.69
C GLN A 118 -7.41 -10.79 0.49
N VAL A 119 -7.16 -10.34 1.72
CA VAL A 119 -7.50 -11.05 2.95
C VAL A 119 -9.02 -11.15 3.15
N ILE A 120 -9.75 -10.07 2.87
CA ILE A 120 -11.22 -10.01 3.01
C ILE A 120 -11.92 -10.86 1.95
N LYS A 121 -11.50 -10.78 0.68
CA LYS A 121 -12.12 -11.51 -0.44
C LYS A 121 -11.83 -13.01 -0.39
N HIS A 122 -10.68 -13.40 0.15
CA HIS A 122 -10.25 -14.81 0.24
C HIS A 122 -9.92 -15.19 1.69
N PRO A 123 -10.91 -15.27 2.59
CA PRO A 123 -10.66 -15.61 3.98
C PRO A 123 -10.14 -17.05 4.07
N LEU A 124 -8.86 -17.21 4.41
CA LEU A 124 -8.14 -18.49 4.45
C LEU A 124 -8.53 -19.38 5.66
N THR A 125 -9.64 -19.07 6.34
CA THR A 125 -10.04 -19.62 7.64
C THR A 125 -10.71 -20.99 7.60
N LYS A 126 -11.09 -21.52 6.41
CA LYS A 126 -11.88 -22.76 6.33
C LYS A 126 -11.07 -24.07 6.36
N ASN A 127 -9.81 -24.06 5.91
CA ASN A 127 -9.02 -25.30 5.76
C ASN A 127 -7.68 -25.29 6.50
N ASN A 128 -7.25 -24.14 7.05
CA ASN A 128 -6.01 -24.04 7.79
C ASN A 128 -6.29 -24.35 9.26
N THR A 129 -5.90 -25.55 9.70
CA THR A 129 -5.96 -25.93 11.12
C THR A 129 -5.22 -24.88 11.94
N PRO A 130 -5.88 -24.27 12.94
CA PRO A 130 -5.21 -23.37 13.85
C PRO A 130 -4.01 -24.06 14.49
N GLN A 131 -2.82 -23.47 14.37
CA GLN A 131 -1.68 -23.92 15.17
C GLN A 131 -1.90 -23.44 16.60
N MET A 132 -2.69 -24.20 17.38
CA MET A 132 -2.66 -24.06 18.83
C MET A 132 -1.26 -24.48 19.30
N VAL A 133 -0.39 -23.49 19.51
CA VAL A 133 0.82 -23.66 20.28
C VAL A 133 0.57 -23.00 21.62
N ASP A 134 0.10 -23.79 22.58
CA ASP A 134 0.04 -23.40 23.98
C ASP A 134 1.47 -23.29 24.50
N ASN A 135 2.08 -22.14 24.25
CA ASN A 135 3.29 -21.64 24.89
C ASN A 135 3.53 -20.27 24.29
N ASN A 136 3.55 -19.25 25.16
CA ASN A 136 3.79 -17.84 24.88
C ASN A 136 5.23 -17.58 24.37
N LYS A 137 5.64 -18.37 23.37
CA LYS A 137 7.00 -18.57 22.89
C LYS A 137 7.22 -17.64 21.72
N LYS A 138 8.32 -16.90 21.80
CA LYS A 138 8.87 -16.15 20.68
C LYS A 138 9.73 -17.11 19.86
N ILE A 139 9.47 -17.19 18.56
CA ILE A 139 10.17 -18.08 17.64
C ILE A 139 10.88 -17.21 16.62
N THR A 140 12.14 -17.56 16.32
CA THR A 140 12.90 -17.01 15.20
C THR A 140 13.30 -18.17 14.32
N GLU A 141 13.05 -18.07 13.02
CA GLU A 141 13.44 -19.09 12.05
C GLU A 141 13.72 -18.47 10.68
N VAL A 142 14.34 -19.26 9.81
CA VAL A 142 14.51 -18.93 8.40
C VAL A 142 13.44 -19.69 7.62
N VAL A 143 12.71 -18.98 6.76
CA VAL A 143 11.75 -19.57 5.83
C VAL A 143 12.27 -19.38 4.42
N THR A 144 12.62 -20.50 3.79
CA THR A 144 12.98 -20.56 2.37
C THR A 144 11.70 -20.59 1.55
N GLN A 145 11.51 -19.64 0.63
CA GLN A 145 10.32 -19.52 -0.24
C GLN A 145 9.04 -19.16 0.53
N ILE A 146 8.97 -17.93 1.05
CA ILE A 146 7.80 -17.42 1.78
C ILE A 146 6.49 -17.46 0.99
N GLU A 147 6.56 -17.45 -0.34
CA GLU A 147 5.42 -17.55 -1.25
C GLU A 147 4.68 -18.89 -1.13
N ASP A 148 5.37 -19.95 -0.71
CA ASP A 148 4.83 -21.30 -0.55
C ASP A 148 4.40 -21.58 0.91
N ASP A 149 4.67 -20.67 1.84
CA ASP A 149 4.31 -20.83 3.25
C ASP A 149 2.80 -20.70 3.45
N LYS A 150 2.18 -21.81 3.88
CA LYS A 150 0.74 -21.93 4.08
C LYS A 150 0.26 -21.47 5.46
N ARG A 151 1.18 -21.17 6.37
CA ARG A 151 0.84 -20.70 7.72
C ARG A 151 0.24 -19.31 7.61
N LEU A 152 -0.75 -19.07 8.47
CA LEU A 152 -1.40 -17.78 8.55
C LEU A 152 -0.85 -16.99 9.73
N PHE A 153 -0.62 -15.71 9.49
CA PHE A 153 -0.10 -14.77 10.48
C PHE A 153 -1.06 -13.60 10.62
N ILE A 154 -1.13 -13.05 11.82
CA ILE A 154 -1.65 -11.70 12.05
C ILE A 154 -0.47 -10.74 12.22
N THR A 155 -0.73 -9.44 12.12
CA THR A 155 0.29 -8.41 12.36
C THR A 155 -0.20 -7.42 13.39
N PRO A 156 0.68 -6.61 14.02
CA PRO A 156 0.25 -5.51 14.88
C PRO A 156 -0.60 -4.42 14.17
N TYR A 157 -0.71 -4.49 12.84
CA TYR A 157 -1.43 -3.50 12.01
C TYR A 157 -2.79 -4.03 11.50
N TYR A 158 -3.01 -5.34 11.56
CA TYR A 158 -4.24 -5.96 11.07
C TYR A 158 -4.47 -7.32 11.73
N ASP A 159 -5.66 -7.47 12.32
CA ASP A 159 -6.02 -8.62 13.14
C ASP A 159 -6.58 -9.81 12.35
N LEU A 160 -6.80 -9.65 11.04
CA LEU A 160 -7.22 -10.78 10.20
C LEU A 160 -6.02 -11.63 9.76
N PRO A 161 -6.14 -12.97 9.80
CA PRO A 161 -5.09 -13.88 9.39
C PRO A 161 -4.81 -13.77 7.89
N MET A 162 -3.54 -13.69 7.52
CA MET A 162 -3.07 -13.59 6.14
C MET A 162 -1.85 -14.49 5.88
N THR A 163 -1.51 -14.73 4.62
CA THR A 163 -0.29 -15.47 4.25
C THR A 163 0.96 -14.76 4.75
N LEU A 164 2.07 -15.49 4.86
CA LEU A 164 3.35 -14.90 5.26
C LEU A 164 3.77 -13.76 4.32
N SER A 165 3.64 -13.94 3.00
CA SER A 165 3.92 -12.90 2.01
C SER A 165 3.11 -11.63 2.23
N ASN A 166 1.80 -11.75 2.48
CA ASN A 166 0.95 -10.57 2.74
C ASN A 166 1.31 -9.90 4.07
N ALA A 167 1.64 -10.67 5.10
CA ALA A 167 2.07 -10.14 6.38
C ALA A 167 3.41 -9.38 6.26
N ILE A 168 4.35 -9.89 5.47
CA ILE A 168 5.62 -9.23 5.16
C ILE A 168 5.37 -7.94 4.38
N ALA A 169 4.58 -7.99 3.31
CA ALA A 169 4.24 -6.81 2.50
C ALA A 169 3.61 -5.70 3.36
N LEU A 170 2.62 -6.04 4.20
CA LEU A 170 1.99 -5.09 5.11
C LEU A 170 2.98 -4.47 6.09
N LYS A 171 3.87 -5.28 6.68
CA LYS A 171 4.91 -4.78 7.58
C LYS A 171 5.90 -3.87 6.87
N THR A 172 6.24 -4.16 5.61
CA THR A 172 7.12 -3.33 4.78
C THR A 172 6.48 -1.97 4.51
N ILE A 173 5.21 -1.95 4.12
CA ILE A 173 4.44 -0.73 3.90
C ILE A 173 4.38 0.12 5.18
N GLU A 174 4.00 -0.48 6.31
CA GLU A 174 3.81 0.28 7.56
C GLU A 174 5.13 0.78 8.16
N ASN A 175 6.18 -0.05 8.16
CA ASN A 175 7.44 0.30 8.86
C ASN A 175 8.45 1.05 8.00
N PHE A 176 8.58 0.71 6.71
CA PHE A 176 9.62 1.31 5.86
C PHE A 176 9.02 2.37 4.95
N VAL A 177 7.96 2.05 4.20
CA VAL A 177 7.36 3.01 3.26
C VAL A 177 6.76 4.20 4.01
N LYS A 178 5.79 3.96 4.90
CA LYS A 178 5.04 5.03 5.56
C LYS A 178 5.84 5.68 6.69
N LYS A 179 6.39 4.89 7.61
CA LYS A 179 7.06 5.40 8.81
C LYS A 179 8.48 5.93 8.58
N LYS A 180 9.20 5.41 7.58
CA LYS A 180 10.56 5.87 7.23
C LYS A 180 10.63 6.66 5.93
N HIS A 181 9.49 6.85 5.25
CA HIS A 181 9.40 7.56 3.97
C HIS A 181 10.27 6.96 2.87
N CYS A 182 10.50 5.65 2.91
CA CYS A 182 11.22 4.90 1.87
C CYS A 182 10.22 4.43 0.79
N TYR A 183 9.65 5.37 0.04
CA TYR A 183 8.62 5.08 -0.95
C TYR A 183 9.16 4.39 -2.22
N GLU A 184 10.48 4.38 -2.39
CA GLU A 184 11.16 3.62 -3.45
C GLU A 184 10.82 2.13 -3.37
N PHE A 185 10.56 1.61 -2.16
CA PHE A 185 10.15 0.22 -1.97
C PHE A 185 8.82 -0.14 -2.64
N LEU A 186 7.96 0.84 -2.96
CA LEU A 186 6.69 0.57 -3.63
C LEU A 186 6.89 -0.02 -5.04
N TYR A 187 7.96 0.37 -5.75
CA TYR A 187 8.31 -0.23 -7.04
C TYR A 187 8.73 -1.70 -6.94
N PHE A 188 9.16 -2.14 -5.76
CA PHE A 188 9.70 -3.48 -5.53
C PHE A 188 8.80 -4.32 -4.62
N LEU A 189 7.59 -3.86 -4.30
CA LEU A 189 6.74 -4.52 -3.32
C LEU A 189 6.37 -5.95 -3.76
N ALA A 190 6.16 -6.16 -5.06
CA ALA A 190 5.92 -7.49 -5.63
C ALA A 190 7.12 -8.45 -5.50
N LEU A 191 8.35 -7.93 -5.34
CA LEU A 191 9.53 -8.75 -5.06
C LEU A 191 9.62 -9.11 -3.57
N SER A 192 9.07 -8.27 -2.69
CA SER A 192 9.10 -8.48 -1.23
C SER A 192 8.18 -9.61 -0.74
N THR A 193 7.47 -10.27 -1.65
CA THR A 193 6.54 -11.36 -1.35
C THR A 193 7.11 -12.75 -1.64
N ASN A 194 8.36 -12.82 -2.09
CA ASN A 194 9.01 -14.06 -2.54
C ASN A 194 10.42 -14.17 -1.95
N GLY A 195 10.92 -15.40 -1.83
CA GLY A 195 12.31 -15.67 -1.46
C GLY A 195 12.51 -16.06 0.00
N GLU A 196 13.71 -15.81 0.52
CA GLU A 196 14.17 -16.31 1.81
C GLU A 196 14.17 -15.21 2.88
N TYR A 197 13.55 -15.49 4.02
CA TYR A 197 13.40 -14.52 5.11
C TYR A 197 13.72 -15.11 6.47
N VAL A 198 14.40 -14.32 7.31
CA VAL A 198 14.35 -14.51 8.76
C VAL A 198 13.05 -13.90 9.28
N ILE A 199 12.24 -14.70 9.96
CA ILE A 199 11.00 -14.24 10.59
C ILE A 199 11.05 -14.42 12.10
N HIS A 200 10.44 -13.47 12.81
CA HIS A 200 10.24 -13.53 14.25
C HIS A 200 8.75 -13.36 14.56
N TYR A 201 8.16 -14.32 15.26
CA TYR A 201 6.74 -14.29 15.58
C TYR A 201 6.45 -14.83 16.99
N GLN A 202 5.27 -14.51 17.50
CA GLN A 202 4.81 -14.92 18.82
C GLN A 202 3.45 -15.63 18.72
N CYS A 203 3.35 -16.79 19.36
CA CYS A 203 2.11 -17.57 19.42
C CYS A 203 1.31 -17.24 20.70
N THR A 204 0.59 -16.11 20.70
CA THR A 204 -0.30 -15.68 21.81
C THR A 204 -1.77 -15.97 21.56
N THR A 205 -2.17 -16.10 20.30
CA THR A 205 -3.57 -16.23 19.89
C THR A 205 -3.75 -17.42 18.96
N LEU A 206 -4.94 -17.56 18.37
CA LEU A 206 -5.25 -18.58 17.37
C LEU A 206 -4.29 -18.57 16.17
N PHE A 207 -3.71 -17.39 15.87
CA PHE A 207 -2.73 -17.21 14.81
C PHE A 207 -1.45 -16.57 15.38
N PRO A 208 -0.26 -16.97 14.91
CA PRO A 208 0.99 -16.31 15.27
C PRO A 208 0.99 -14.83 14.84
N THR A 209 1.42 -13.95 15.74
CA THR A 209 1.65 -12.53 15.41
C THR A 209 3.06 -12.36 14.85
N LEU A 210 3.18 -11.87 13.62
CA LEU A 210 4.46 -11.59 12.97
C LEU A 210 5.07 -10.27 13.49
N ILE A 211 6.18 -10.37 14.22
CA ILE A 211 6.79 -9.25 14.95
C ILE A 211 7.90 -8.57 14.12
N THR A 212 8.83 -9.33 13.54
CA THR A 212 9.88 -8.77 12.66
C THR A 212 10.20 -9.73 11.52
N THR A 213 10.72 -9.17 10.43
CA THR A 213 11.04 -9.87 9.20
C THR A 213 12.31 -9.24 8.62
N ALA A 214 13.20 -10.04 8.04
CA ALA A 214 14.36 -9.58 7.30
C ALA A 214 14.58 -10.49 6.09
N HIS A 215 14.71 -9.92 4.89
CA HIS A 215 15.08 -10.65 3.68
C HIS A 215 16.56 -11.06 3.77
N LEU A 216 16.90 -12.26 3.30
CA LEU A 216 18.27 -12.79 3.27
C LEU A 216 18.94 -12.65 1.91
#